data_AF-A0A968PE26-F1
#
_entry.id   AF-A0A968PE26-F1
#
_cell.length_a   1.000
_cell.length_b   1.000
_cell.length_c   1.000
_cell.angle_alpha   90.00
_cell.angle_beta   90.00
_cell.angle_gamma   90.00
#
_symmetry.space_group_name_H-M   'P 1'
#
loop_
_entity.id
_entity.type
_entity.pdbx_description
1 polymer ?
#
loop_
_entity_poly.entity_id
_entity_poly.type
_entity_poly.pdbx_seq_one_letter_code
_entity_poly.pdbx_strand_id
1 'polypeptide(L)'
;MSQPDAGEINPETLGIQALAMNQRTHVSMKLGTRVGEDGMLLRRRALSFSYSDKEGLRRLALVVAADIPASESFTIHEGLSVMGGERRTVMWRKSDCHLPSCCDTIVQAILKQRACRLVLLTPAYFEHGFYPTWLPTHSGVTPSLHGIAIQKPMVVSGWDLEVRQPKPIRRLAPAGTVLFLKLPDRVTPDQIKAWITATWMQCMGDDEQSRRDGFGLAVLGVWDGKPQVIA
;
A
#
# COMPACT_ATOMS: atom_id res chain seq x y z
N MET A 1 -12.30 17.21 6.34
CA MET A 1 -12.09 16.39 5.14
C MET A 1 -12.81 17.06 4.00
N SER A 2 -12.09 17.50 2.96
CA SER A 2 -12.64 18.15 1.77
C SER A 2 -13.51 17.19 0.98
N GLN A 3 -14.60 17.70 0.38
CA GLN A 3 -15.39 16.95 -0.58
C GLN A 3 -14.48 16.52 -1.76
N PRO A 4 -14.68 15.34 -2.37
CA PRO A 4 -13.98 14.98 -3.59
C PRO A 4 -14.39 15.96 -4.69
N ASP A 5 -13.55 16.97 -4.89
CA ASP A 5 -13.77 18.03 -5.86
C ASP A 5 -13.60 17.44 -7.26
N ALA A 6 -14.52 17.78 -8.17
CA ALA A 6 -14.49 17.30 -9.56
C ALA A 6 -13.47 18.07 -10.42
N GLY A 7 -12.71 18.98 -9.82
CA GLY A 7 -11.69 19.79 -10.47
C GLY A 7 -10.39 19.03 -10.75
N GLU A 8 -9.55 19.62 -11.59
CA GLU A 8 -8.19 19.15 -11.83
C GLU A 8 -7.40 19.19 -10.51
N ILE A 9 -6.96 18.02 -10.05
CA ILE A 9 -6.24 17.90 -8.80
C ILE A 9 -4.76 18.15 -9.08
N ASN A 10 -4.21 19.22 -8.52
CA ASN A 10 -2.76 19.41 -8.52
C ASN A 10 -2.11 18.39 -7.57
N PRO A 11 -1.30 17.43 -8.06
CA PRO A 11 -0.67 16.44 -7.18
C PRO A 11 0.22 17.05 -6.10
N GLU A 12 0.80 18.23 -6.36
CA GLU A 12 1.64 18.95 -5.40
C GLU A 12 0.87 19.45 -4.17
N THR A 13 -0.46 19.55 -4.26
CA THR A 13 -1.32 19.98 -3.15
C THR A 13 -1.91 18.82 -2.36
N LEU A 14 -1.77 17.57 -2.83
CA LEU A 14 -2.31 16.37 -2.18
C LEU A 14 -1.43 15.81 -1.06
N GLY A 15 -0.15 16.16 -1.03
CA GLY A 15 0.76 15.69 0.00
C GLY A 15 2.22 15.65 -0.45
N ILE A 16 2.99 14.75 0.17
CA ILE A 16 4.43 14.62 -0.08
C ILE A 16 4.63 13.77 -1.32
N GLN A 17 5.27 14.35 -2.35
CA GLN A 17 5.56 13.68 -3.63
C GLN A 17 6.46 12.44 -3.45
N ALA A 18 7.53 12.57 -2.67
CA ALA A 18 8.44 11.48 -2.36
C ALA A 18 9.22 11.76 -1.07
N LEU A 19 9.63 10.70 -0.39
CA LEU A 19 10.60 10.81 0.70
C LEU A 19 11.97 11.18 0.13
N ALA A 20 12.65 12.13 0.77
CA ALA A 20 14.00 12.50 0.38
C ALA A 20 14.95 11.30 0.53
N MET A 21 15.84 11.13 -0.44
CA MET A 21 16.78 10.01 -0.46
C MET A 21 18.18 10.48 -0.04
N ASN A 22 18.74 9.85 0.99
CA ASN A 22 20.12 10.06 1.42
C ASN A 22 21.01 8.94 0.90
N GLN A 23 22.12 9.29 0.28
CA GLN A 23 23.05 8.34 -0.29
C GLN A 23 24.42 8.44 0.40
N ARG A 24 24.95 7.29 0.85
CA ARG A 24 26.23 7.20 1.56
C ARG A 24 27.15 6.22 0.86
N THR A 25 28.43 6.55 0.82
CA THR A 25 29.49 5.68 0.31
C THR A 25 30.35 5.23 1.48
N HIS A 26 30.64 3.95 1.55
CA HIS A 26 31.46 3.34 2.60
C HIS A 26 32.61 2.56 1.98
N VAL A 27 33.74 2.51 2.69
CA VAL A 27 34.92 1.75 2.31
C VAL A 27 35.37 0.90 3.49
N SER A 28 35.73 -0.36 3.27
CA SER A 28 36.41 -1.18 4.27
C SER A 28 37.91 -0.86 4.28
N MET A 29 38.54 -0.92 5.45
CA MET A 29 39.95 -0.55 5.61
C MET A 29 40.76 -1.77 6.01
N LYS A 30 41.90 -1.99 5.33
CA LYS A 30 42.88 -3.02 5.68
C LYS A 30 43.44 -2.70 7.08
N LEU A 31 43.24 -3.61 8.03
CA LEU A 31 43.62 -3.40 9.43
C LEU A 31 45.10 -3.01 9.55
N GLY A 32 45.38 -1.93 10.28
CA GLY A 32 46.74 -1.45 10.53
C GLY A 32 47.41 -0.65 9.39
N THR A 33 46.80 -0.56 8.21
CA THR A 33 47.47 0.05 7.03
C THR A 33 46.98 1.46 6.68
N ARG A 34 45.80 1.87 7.18
CA ARG A 34 45.07 3.08 6.71
C ARG A 34 44.81 3.10 5.20
N VAL A 35 44.85 1.94 4.54
CA VAL A 35 44.52 1.77 3.12
C VAL A 35 43.17 1.07 3.00
N GLY A 36 42.38 1.44 1.98
CA GLY A 36 41.13 0.75 1.66
C GLY A 36 41.37 -0.69 1.20
N GLU A 37 40.41 -1.56 1.45
CA GLU A 37 40.37 -2.90 0.85
C GLU A 37 39.91 -2.81 -0.60
N ASP A 38 40.68 -3.41 -1.49
CA ASP A 38 40.38 -3.42 -2.93
C ASP A 38 39.03 -4.13 -3.17
N GLY A 39 38.15 -3.49 -3.94
CA GLY A 39 36.80 -3.99 -4.19
C GLY A 39 35.80 -3.80 -3.04
N MET A 40 36.23 -3.32 -1.86
CA MET A 40 35.35 -3.11 -0.71
C MET A 40 34.81 -1.67 -0.64
N LEU A 41 34.31 -1.18 -1.77
CA LEU A 41 33.60 0.10 -1.88
C LEU A 41 32.11 -0.18 -2.09
N LEU A 42 31.28 0.31 -1.18
CA LEU A 42 29.83 0.11 -1.27
C LEU A 42 29.09 1.45 -1.20
N ARG A 43 27.98 1.53 -1.93
CA ARG A 43 27.07 2.68 -1.90
C ARG A 43 25.70 2.24 -1.43
N ARG A 44 25.08 3.05 -0.57
CA ARG A 44 23.76 2.79 0.00
C ARG A 44 22.86 3.99 -0.19
N ARG A 45 21.58 3.72 -0.37
CA ARG A 45 20.51 4.72 -0.38
C ARG A 45 19.54 4.42 0.75
N ALA A 46 19.11 5.45 1.45
CA ALA A 46 18.14 5.37 2.54
C ALA A 46 17.09 6.46 2.36
N LEU A 47 15.85 6.15 2.74
CA LEU A 47 14.78 7.14 2.78
C LEU A 47 14.87 7.97 4.06
N SER A 48 14.67 9.27 3.93
CA SER A 48 14.62 10.22 5.04
C SER A 48 13.17 10.40 5.48
N PHE A 49 12.92 10.17 6.77
CA PHE A 49 11.63 10.44 7.42
C PHE A 49 11.60 11.83 8.06
N SER A 50 12.41 12.75 7.54
CA SER A 50 12.36 14.17 7.85
C SER A 50 11.97 14.92 6.59
N TYR A 51 10.91 15.72 6.68
CA TYR A 51 10.35 16.48 5.58
C TYR A 51 10.31 17.95 5.98
N SER A 52 10.76 18.83 5.09
CA SER A 52 10.76 20.27 5.33
C SER A 52 9.97 20.95 4.22
N ASP A 53 9.02 21.79 4.59
CA ASP A 53 8.26 22.65 3.68
C ASP A 53 8.26 24.10 4.20
N LYS A 54 7.40 24.94 3.61
CA LYS A 54 7.24 26.35 4.00
C LYS A 54 6.77 26.53 5.45
N GLU A 55 6.12 25.51 6.03
CA GLU A 55 5.61 25.52 7.40
C GLU A 55 6.61 24.93 8.41
N GLY A 56 7.77 24.44 7.94
CA GLY A 56 8.90 24.02 8.77
C GLY A 56 9.25 22.53 8.65
N LEU A 57 10.10 22.08 9.58
CA LEU A 57 10.57 20.69 9.63
C LEU A 57 9.58 19.79 10.36
N ARG A 58 9.20 18.69 9.72
CA ARG A 58 8.31 17.65 10.26
C ARG A 58 8.99 16.29 10.23
N ARG A 59 8.63 15.45 11.20
CA ARG A 59 9.01 14.04 11.22
C ARG A 59 7.86 13.20 10.68
N LEU A 60 8.16 12.36 9.71
CA LEU A 60 7.25 11.38 9.14
C LEU A 60 7.39 10.06 9.90
N ALA A 61 6.33 9.26 9.89
CA ALA A 61 6.30 7.93 10.49
C ALA A 61 5.59 6.95 9.56
N LEU A 62 5.88 5.66 9.74
CA LEU A 62 5.08 4.58 9.16
C LEU A 62 4.03 4.15 10.18
N VAL A 63 2.86 3.78 9.69
CA VAL A 63 1.78 3.21 10.50
C VAL A 63 1.66 1.74 10.16
N VAL A 64 1.55 0.91 11.19
CA VAL A 64 1.24 -0.52 11.08
C VAL A 64 -0.08 -0.73 11.78
N ALA A 65 -1.06 -1.26 11.04
CA ALA A 65 -2.33 -1.71 11.56
C ALA A 65 -2.40 -3.23 11.39
N ALA A 66 -2.86 -3.94 12.41
CA ALA A 66 -2.99 -5.38 12.41
C ALA A 66 -4.32 -5.76 13.05
N ASP A 67 -5.06 -6.65 12.39
CA ASP A 67 -6.26 -7.26 12.95
C ASP A 67 -5.83 -8.43 13.86
N ILE A 68 -6.05 -8.26 15.16
CA ILE A 68 -5.69 -9.26 16.17
C ILE A 68 -6.98 -9.99 16.56
N PRO A 69 -7.08 -11.31 16.35
CA PRO A 69 -8.24 -12.09 16.79
C PRO A 69 -8.47 -11.92 18.29
N ALA A 70 -9.74 -11.84 18.73
CA ALA A 70 -10.06 -11.67 20.15
C ALA A 70 -9.54 -12.82 21.05
N SER A 71 -9.23 -13.98 20.46
CA SER A 71 -8.62 -15.13 21.12
C SER A 71 -7.11 -15.00 21.37
N GLU A 72 -6.46 -14.01 20.77
CA GLU A 72 -5.02 -13.79 20.85
C GLU A 72 -4.71 -12.46 21.51
N SER A 73 -3.69 -12.44 22.38
CA SER A 73 -3.13 -11.20 22.89
C SER A 73 -1.86 -10.87 22.12
N PHE A 74 -1.87 -9.74 21.42
CA PHE A 74 -0.69 -9.19 20.77
C PHE A 74 -0.42 -7.79 21.31
N THR A 75 0.78 -7.61 21.86
CA THR A 75 1.23 -6.32 22.40
C THR A 75 2.45 -5.88 21.63
N ILE A 76 2.37 -4.70 21.02
CA ILE A 76 3.56 -4.05 20.46
C ILE A 76 4.43 -3.60 21.62
N HIS A 77 5.65 -4.15 21.71
CA HIS A 77 6.65 -3.66 22.64
C HIS A 77 7.14 -2.29 22.16
N GLU A 78 6.76 -1.24 22.88
CA GLU A 78 7.25 0.11 22.63
C GLU A 78 8.76 0.21 22.92
N GLY A 79 9.44 1.11 22.23
CA GLY A 79 10.86 1.36 22.42
C GLY A 79 11.70 1.21 21.17
N LEU A 80 13.02 1.26 21.37
CA LEU A 80 14.00 1.16 20.30
C LEU A 80 14.11 -0.27 19.80
N SER A 81 14.09 -0.43 18.48
CA SER A 81 14.33 -1.70 17.80
C SER A 81 15.06 -1.47 16.48
N VAL A 82 15.27 -2.53 15.70
CA VAL A 82 15.85 -2.47 14.36
C VAL A 82 14.82 -2.89 13.32
N MET A 83 14.79 -2.19 12.18
CA MET A 83 13.91 -2.52 11.06
C MET A 83 14.62 -2.32 9.72
N GLY A 84 14.38 -3.24 8.79
CA GLY A 84 15.01 -3.22 7.47
C GLY A 84 16.47 -3.68 7.49
N GLY A 85 17.17 -3.47 6.37
CA GLY A 85 18.58 -3.83 6.25
C GLY A 85 19.49 -2.98 7.14
N GLU A 86 20.73 -3.43 7.35
CA GLU A 86 21.78 -2.66 8.05
C GLU A 86 21.44 -2.25 9.49
N ARG A 87 20.52 -2.97 10.14
CA ARG A 87 20.11 -2.75 11.54
C ARG A 87 19.73 -1.29 11.82
N ARG A 88 18.99 -0.66 10.90
CA ARG A 88 18.53 0.72 11.10
C ARG A 88 17.62 0.79 12.31
N THR A 89 17.89 1.73 13.20
CA THR A 89 17.12 1.92 14.42
C THR A 89 15.78 2.57 14.13
N VAL A 90 14.72 2.02 14.72
CA VAL A 90 13.37 2.57 14.73
C VAL A 90 12.87 2.69 16.16
N MET A 91 11.89 3.57 16.38
CA MET A 91 11.17 3.70 17.64
C MET A 91 9.74 3.21 17.44
N TRP A 92 9.38 2.12 18.12
CA TRP A 92 8.00 1.66 18.20
C TRP A 92 7.27 2.42 19.28
N ARG A 93 6.05 2.86 18.94
CA ARG A 93 5.10 3.46 19.87
C ARG A 93 3.71 3.08 19.44
N LYS A 94 2.82 2.87 20.40
CA LYS A 94 1.39 2.75 20.13
C LYS A 94 0.89 4.08 19.57
N SER A 95 -0.03 3.99 18.63
CA SER A 95 -0.71 5.14 18.07
C SER A 95 -2.18 5.04 18.39
N ASP A 96 -2.77 6.16 18.81
CA ASP A 96 -4.23 6.30 18.92
C ASP A 96 -4.87 6.73 17.58
N CYS A 97 -4.06 6.83 16.51
CA CYS A 97 -4.54 7.11 15.18
C CYS A 97 -5.19 5.86 14.59
N HIS A 98 -6.38 6.04 14.03
CA HIS A 98 -7.11 4.99 13.33
C HIS A 98 -6.97 5.20 11.83
N LEU A 99 -7.06 4.11 11.06
CA LEU A 99 -7.15 4.21 9.61
C LEU A 99 -8.41 5.01 9.22
N PRO A 100 -8.36 5.82 8.15
CA PRO A 100 -9.50 6.63 7.74
C PRO A 100 -10.68 5.75 7.35
N SER A 101 -11.89 6.15 7.73
CA SER A 101 -13.12 5.56 7.22
C SER A 101 -13.41 6.01 5.78
N CYS A 102 -14.21 5.23 5.05
CA CYS A 102 -14.72 5.65 3.75
C CYS A 102 -15.65 6.84 3.94
N CYS A 103 -15.43 7.95 3.23
CA CYS A 103 -16.29 9.11 3.35
C CYS A 103 -17.64 8.89 2.67
N ASP A 104 -18.69 9.53 3.20
CA ASP A 104 -20.06 9.38 2.70
C ASP A 104 -20.20 9.76 1.22
N THR A 105 -19.43 10.74 0.74
CA THR A 105 -19.49 11.14 -0.67
C THR A 105 -19.11 9.99 -1.61
N ILE A 106 -18.08 9.21 -1.27
CA ILE A 106 -17.70 8.03 -2.05
C ILE A 106 -18.80 6.98 -1.95
N VAL A 107 -19.34 6.72 -0.75
CA VAL A 107 -20.41 5.75 -0.54
C VAL A 107 -21.63 6.08 -1.40
N GLN A 108 -22.13 7.31 -1.33
CA GLN A 108 -23.31 7.74 -2.10
C GLN A 108 -23.08 7.70 -3.61
N ALA A 109 -21.88 8.04 -4.06
CA ALA A 109 -21.54 7.95 -5.48
C ALA A 109 -21.53 6.50 -5.98
N ILE A 110 -20.97 5.56 -5.21
CA ILE A 110 -20.96 4.13 -5.57
C ILE A 110 -22.39 3.58 -5.56
N LEU A 111 -23.23 3.96 -4.59
CA LEU A 111 -24.64 3.58 -4.54
C LEU A 111 -25.41 4.06 -5.79
N LYS A 112 -25.16 5.30 -6.22
CA LYS A 112 -25.81 5.89 -7.40
C LYS A 112 -25.34 5.26 -8.70
N GLN A 113 -24.03 5.13 -8.88
CA GLN A 113 -23.43 4.68 -10.15
C GLN A 113 -23.41 3.16 -10.31
N ARG A 114 -23.50 2.41 -9.21
CA ARG A 114 -23.24 0.96 -9.16
C ARG A 114 -21.89 0.60 -9.78
N ALA A 115 -20.92 1.48 -9.62
CA ALA A 115 -19.58 1.35 -10.19
C ALA A 115 -18.58 2.06 -9.26
N CYS A 116 -17.40 1.48 -9.09
CA CYS A 116 -16.33 2.07 -8.29
C CYS A 116 -14.94 1.76 -8.88
N ARG A 117 -13.96 2.57 -8.51
CA ARG A 117 -12.55 2.24 -8.66
C ARG A 117 -12.07 1.56 -7.39
N LEU A 118 -11.27 0.51 -7.50
CA LEU A 118 -10.49 -0.04 -6.40
C LEU A 118 -9.03 0.34 -6.63
N VAL A 119 -8.46 1.10 -5.71
CA VAL A 119 -7.10 1.66 -5.81
C VAL A 119 -6.21 0.95 -4.80
N LEU A 120 -5.13 0.34 -5.28
CA LEU A 120 -4.14 -0.31 -4.42
C LEU A 120 -3.19 0.73 -3.80
N LEU A 121 -3.18 0.83 -2.48
CA LEU A 121 -2.26 1.67 -1.69
C LEU A 121 -0.92 0.98 -1.43
N THR A 122 -0.92 -0.35 -1.34
CA THR A 122 0.29 -1.18 -1.31
C THR A 122 0.29 -2.13 -2.50
N PRO A 123 1.46 -2.62 -2.92
CA PRO A 123 1.53 -3.60 -4.00
C PRO A 123 0.68 -4.84 -3.70
N ALA A 124 0.05 -5.44 -4.71
CA ALA A 124 -0.75 -6.65 -4.54
C ALA A 124 -0.15 -7.82 -5.30
N TYR A 125 -0.25 -9.01 -4.69
CA TYR A 125 0.04 -10.27 -5.37
C TYR A 125 -1.23 -10.81 -6.02
N PHE A 126 -1.17 -11.00 -7.33
CA PHE A 126 -2.16 -11.76 -8.08
C PHE A 126 -1.46 -12.88 -8.83
N GLU A 127 -2.11 -14.02 -8.98
CA GLU A 127 -1.53 -15.21 -9.61
C GLU A 127 -1.11 -14.93 -11.06
N HIS A 128 -1.88 -14.09 -11.75
CA HIS A 128 -1.58 -13.64 -13.11
C HIS A 128 -0.84 -12.28 -13.14
N GLY A 129 -0.01 -12.04 -12.12
CA GLY A 129 0.84 -10.87 -11.96
C GLY A 129 0.09 -9.63 -11.54
N PHE A 130 -0.76 -9.09 -12.41
CA PHE A 130 -1.59 -7.92 -12.12
C PHE A 130 -3.09 -8.16 -12.21
N TYR A 131 -3.49 -9.25 -12.86
CA TYR A 131 -4.88 -9.56 -13.06
C TYR A 131 -5.39 -10.42 -11.89
N PRO A 132 -6.35 -9.94 -11.09
CA PRO A 132 -6.89 -10.71 -9.98
C PRO A 132 -7.68 -11.92 -10.50
N THR A 133 -7.45 -13.10 -9.94
CA THR A 133 -8.31 -14.28 -10.21
C THR A 133 -9.62 -14.20 -9.45
N TRP A 134 -9.64 -13.41 -8.37
CA TRP A 134 -10.80 -13.21 -7.52
C TRP A 134 -10.95 -11.74 -7.12
N LEU A 135 -12.20 -11.26 -7.06
CA LEU A 135 -12.55 -9.98 -6.48
C LEU A 135 -13.41 -10.17 -5.22
N PRO A 136 -13.28 -9.29 -4.21
CA PRO A 136 -14.00 -9.41 -2.95
C PRO A 136 -15.50 -9.56 -3.19
N THR A 137 -16.03 -10.70 -2.76
CA THR A 137 -17.46 -10.98 -2.77
C THR A 137 -17.94 -10.96 -1.34
N HIS A 138 -18.88 -10.05 -1.03
CA HIS A 138 -19.40 -9.90 0.31
C HIS A 138 -20.89 -9.55 0.25
N SER A 139 -21.69 -10.11 1.17
CA SER A 139 -23.15 -9.89 1.22
C SER A 139 -23.88 -10.12 -0.11
N GLY A 140 -23.38 -11.03 -0.96
CA GLY A 140 -23.96 -11.31 -2.29
C GLY A 140 -23.59 -10.30 -3.39
N VAL A 141 -22.70 -9.34 -3.10
CA VAL A 141 -22.15 -8.41 -4.09
C VAL A 141 -20.87 -9.01 -4.67
N THR A 142 -20.91 -9.44 -5.93
CA THR A 142 -19.73 -9.85 -6.70
C THR A 142 -19.49 -8.83 -7.81
N PRO A 143 -18.47 -7.97 -7.68
CA PRO A 143 -18.14 -6.99 -8.71
C PRO A 143 -17.60 -7.68 -9.98
N SER A 144 -17.83 -7.05 -11.13
CA SER A 144 -17.18 -7.39 -12.39
C SER A 144 -16.05 -6.41 -12.69
N LEU A 145 -14.94 -6.91 -13.22
CA LEU A 145 -13.79 -6.10 -13.64
C LEU A 145 -13.98 -5.60 -15.08
N HIS A 146 -13.85 -4.29 -15.29
CA HIS A 146 -14.06 -3.63 -16.59
C HIS A 146 -12.77 -3.05 -17.18
N GLY A 147 -11.75 -2.85 -16.35
CA GLY A 147 -10.47 -2.34 -16.80
C GLY A 147 -9.46 -2.24 -15.66
N ILE A 148 -8.19 -2.15 -16.01
CA ILE A 148 -7.10 -1.94 -15.07
C ILE A 148 -6.19 -0.83 -15.62
N ALA A 149 -5.97 0.22 -14.83
CA ALA A 149 -4.89 1.18 -15.07
C ALA A 149 -3.70 0.79 -14.19
N ILE A 150 -2.56 0.53 -14.83
CA ILE A 150 -1.39 -0.04 -14.15
C ILE A 150 -0.08 0.47 -14.73
N GLN A 151 0.95 0.50 -13.88
CA GLN A 151 2.32 0.79 -14.27
C GLN A 151 3.12 -0.50 -14.54
N LYS A 152 4.44 -0.38 -14.68
CA LYS A 152 5.31 -1.55 -14.84
C LYS A 152 5.18 -2.47 -13.62
N PRO A 153 5.16 -3.81 -13.83
CA PRO A 153 5.11 -4.76 -12.72
C PRO A 153 6.25 -4.52 -11.73
N MET A 154 5.95 -4.63 -10.44
CA MET A 154 6.98 -4.57 -9.41
C MET A 154 7.48 -5.98 -9.11
N VAL A 155 8.78 -6.21 -9.24
CA VAL A 155 9.41 -7.50 -8.95
C VAL A 155 9.90 -7.50 -7.51
N VAL A 156 9.35 -8.38 -6.69
CA VAL A 156 9.68 -8.48 -5.26
C VAL A 156 10.18 -9.88 -4.94
N SER A 157 11.23 -9.91 -4.14
CA SER A 157 11.69 -11.07 -3.38
C SER A 157 11.82 -10.61 -1.92
N GLY A 158 12.36 -11.47 -1.07
CA GLY A 158 12.70 -11.13 0.30
C GLY A 158 13.80 -12.05 0.77
N TRP A 159 14.17 -11.92 2.03
CA TRP A 159 15.05 -12.87 2.69
C TRP A 159 14.27 -13.57 3.78
N ASP A 160 14.28 -14.89 3.76
CA ASP A 160 13.73 -15.69 4.84
C ASP A 160 14.78 -15.80 5.95
N LEU A 161 14.47 -15.27 7.13
CA LEU A 161 15.41 -15.23 8.25
C LEU A 161 15.54 -16.57 8.96
N GLU A 162 14.53 -17.43 8.87
CA GLU A 162 14.51 -18.75 9.52
C GLU A 162 15.38 -19.73 8.73
N VAL A 163 15.10 -19.88 7.43
CA VAL A 163 15.87 -20.79 6.56
C VAL A 163 17.09 -20.12 5.91
N ARG A 164 17.29 -18.81 6.13
CA ARG A 164 18.44 -18.01 5.67
C ARG A 164 18.70 -18.10 4.16
N GLN A 165 17.65 -17.92 3.36
CA GLN A 165 17.74 -17.92 1.91
C GLN A 165 16.81 -16.89 1.26
N PRO A 166 17.01 -16.52 -0.02
CA PRO A 166 16.07 -15.68 -0.74
C PRO A 166 14.68 -16.31 -0.86
N LYS A 167 13.62 -15.53 -0.65
CA LYS A 167 12.25 -15.93 -0.97
C LYS A 167 12.04 -15.98 -2.50
N PRO A 168 11.13 -16.82 -3.02
CA PRO A 168 10.80 -16.85 -4.43
C PRO A 168 10.46 -15.47 -4.99
N ILE A 169 10.93 -15.19 -6.20
CA ILE A 169 10.64 -13.94 -6.90
C ILE A 169 9.16 -13.93 -7.33
N ARG A 170 8.48 -12.81 -7.10
CA ARG A 170 7.09 -12.58 -7.48
C ARG A 170 6.97 -11.31 -8.31
N ARG A 171 6.05 -11.29 -9.27
CA ARG A 171 5.62 -10.08 -9.98
C ARG A 171 4.33 -9.60 -9.36
N LEU A 172 4.31 -8.36 -8.92
CA LEU A 172 3.19 -7.74 -8.22
C LEU A 172 2.59 -6.62 -9.05
N ALA A 173 1.29 -6.41 -8.90
CA ALA A 173 0.67 -5.13 -9.24
C ALA A 173 1.27 -4.04 -8.33
N PRO A 174 1.86 -2.97 -8.87
CA PRO A 174 2.44 -1.91 -8.06
C PRO A 174 1.36 -1.15 -7.27
N ALA A 175 1.77 -0.49 -6.18
CA ALA A 175 0.93 0.52 -5.54
C ALA A 175 0.55 1.60 -6.59
N GLY A 176 -0.67 2.13 -6.48
CA GLY A 176 -1.28 3.03 -7.46
C GLY A 176 -2.01 2.32 -8.61
N THR A 177 -2.00 0.99 -8.67
CA THR A 177 -2.85 0.24 -9.63
C THR A 177 -4.32 0.51 -9.33
N VAL A 178 -5.12 0.74 -10.38
CA VAL A 178 -6.55 1.03 -10.29
C VAL A 178 -7.35 -0.01 -11.07
N LEU A 179 -8.27 -0.68 -10.39
CA LEU A 179 -9.22 -1.62 -10.97
C LEU A 179 -10.58 -0.93 -11.12
N PHE A 180 -11.14 -0.93 -12.32
CA PHE A 180 -12.45 -0.35 -12.59
C PHE A 180 -13.51 -1.44 -12.46
N LEU A 181 -14.39 -1.29 -11.47
CA LEU A 181 -15.36 -2.31 -11.07
C LEU A 181 -16.79 -1.84 -11.32
N LYS A 182 -17.65 -2.77 -11.75
CA LYS A 182 -19.10 -2.58 -11.82
C LYS A 182 -19.81 -3.57 -10.89
N LEU A 183 -20.72 -3.06 -10.09
CA LEU A 183 -21.53 -3.86 -9.16
C LEU A 183 -22.76 -4.43 -9.89
N PRO A 184 -23.29 -5.59 -9.46
CA PRO A 184 -24.47 -6.18 -10.10
C PRO A 184 -25.71 -5.28 -10.00
N ASP A 185 -26.65 -5.39 -10.95
CA ASP A 185 -27.88 -4.59 -10.90
C ASP A 185 -28.84 -5.03 -9.79
N ARG A 186 -28.83 -6.33 -9.44
CA ARG A 186 -29.75 -6.97 -8.49
C ARG A 186 -29.17 -7.04 -7.06
N VAL A 187 -28.56 -5.96 -6.58
CA VAL A 187 -28.12 -5.84 -5.17
C VAL A 187 -28.77 -4.63 -4.52
N THR A 188 -29.08 -4.74 -3.22
CA THR A 188 -29.69 -3.67 -2.45
C THR A 188 -28.64 -2.63 -2.03
N PRO A 189 -29.04 -1.39 -1.72
CA PRO A 189 -28.15 -0.39 -1.17
C PRO A 189 -27.38 -0.85 0.08
N ASP A 190 -28.02 -1.63 0.95
CA ASP A 190 -27.38 -2.10 2.19
C ASP A 190 -26.34 -3.20 1.92
N GLN A 191 -26.58 -4.06 0.92
CA GLN A 191 -25.56 -5.01 0.44
C GLN A 191 -24.34 -4.27 -0.11
N ILE A 192 -24.55 -3.19 -0.89
CA ILE A 192 -23.45 -2.36 -1.40
C ILE A 192 -22.67 -1.71 -0.25
N LYS A 193 -23.35 -1.13 0.74
CA LYS A 193 -22.68 -0.54 1.92
C LYS A 193 -21.86 -1.57 2.68
N ALA A 194 -22.42 -2.77 2.92
CA ALA A 194 -21.71 -3.85 3.58
C ALA A 194 -20.46 -4.27 2.79
N TRP A 195 -20.56 -4.36 1.46
CA TRP A 195 -19.42 -4.62 0.59
C TRP A 195 -18.36 -3.51 0.64
N ILE A 196 -18.77 -2.23 0.65
CA ILE A 196 -17.85 -1.09 0.81
C ILE A 196 -17.08 -1.22 2.12
N THR A 197 -17.77 -1.46 3.24
CA THR A 197 -17.14 -1.63 4.56
C THR A 197 -16.18 -2.80 4.59
N ALA A 198 -16.53 -3.93 3.96
CA ALA A 198 -15.69 -5.12 3.88
C ALA A 198 -14.50 -4.97 2.91
N THR A 199 -14.49 -3.93 2.06
CA THR A 199 -13.44 -3.72 1.04
C THR A 199 -12.51 -2.56 1.39
N TRP A 200 -13.02 -1.52 2.06
CA TRP A 200 -12.28 -0.31 2.38
C TRP A 200 -11.17 -0.56 3.40
N MET A 201 -9.93 -0.16 3.08
CA MET A 201 -8.73 -0.35 3.90
C MET A 201 -8.47 -1.83 4.25
N GLN A 202 -8.84 -2.72 3.33
CA GLN A 202 -8.56 -4.16 3.43
C GLN A 202 -7.52 -4.59 2.39
N CYS A 203 -6.73 -5.60 2.73
CA CYS A 203 -5.72 -6.15 1.84
C CYS A 203 -6.35 -7.08 0.80
N MET A 204 -5.99 -6.89 -0.47
CA MET A 204 -6.51 -7.60 -1.63
C MET A 204 -5.40 -8.42 -2.28
N GLY A 205 -5.73 -9.60 -2.78
CA GLY A 205 -4.76 -10.47 -3.45
C GLY A 205 -5.26 -11.89 -3.50
N ASP A 206 -4.69 -12.70 -4.38
CA ASP A 206 -5.14 -14.09 -4.57
C ASP A 206 -4.58 -15.01 -3.46
N ASP A 207 -3.42 -14.64 -2.88
CA ASP A 207 -2.77 -15.36 -1.79
C ASP A 207 -3.12 -14.79 -0.42
N GLU A 208 -3.57 -15.65 0.50
CA GLU A 208 -3.95 -15.24 1.86
C GLU A 208 -2.75 -14.72 2.66
N GLN A 209 -1.60 -15.38 2.57
CA GLN A 209 -0.43 -14.96 3.32
C GLN A 209 0.03 -13.57 2.88
N SER A 210 0.03 -13.30 1.57
CA SER A 210 0.35 -11.97 1.05
C SER A 210 -0.59 -10.89 1.60
N ARG A 211 -1.89 -11.18 1.73
CA ARG A 211 -2.85 -10.22 2.33
C ARG A 211 -2.50 -9.94 3.80
N ARG A 212 -2.18 -10.99 4.58
CA ARG A 212 -1.76 -10.88 5.99
C ARG A 212 -0.44 -10.11 6.15
N ASP A 213 0.46 -10.22 5.17
CA ASP A 213 1.74 -9.50 5.13
C ASP A 213 1.58 -8.01 4.73
N GLY A 214 0.34 -7.55 4.44
CA GLY A 214 0.04 -6.16 4.10
C GLY A 214 0.08 -5.84 2.59
N PHE A 215 0.16 -6.86 1.72
CA PHE A 215 0.05 -6.65 0.28
C PHE A 215 -1.40 -6.41 -0.14
N GLY A 216 -1.57 -5.41 -1.01
CA GLY A 216 -2.80 -5.06 -1.69
C GLY A 216 -3.81 -4.30 -0.85
N LEU A 217 -3.37 -3.56 0.17
CA LEU A 217 -4.22 -2.64 0.90
C LEU A 217 -4.96 -1.73 -0.09
N ALA A 218 -6.29 -1.72 -0.06
CA ALA A 218 -7.09 -1.06 -1.07
C ALA A 218 -8.05 -0.01 -0.50
N VAL A 219 -8.31 1.02 -1.30
CA VAL A 219 -9.39 2.00 -1.06
C VAL A 219 -10.29 2.09 -2.27
N LEU A 220 -11.48 2.67 -2.07
CA LEU A 220 -12.44 2.86 -3.14
C LEU A 220 -12.44 4.30 -3.66
N GLY A 221 -12.71 4.45 -4.95
CA GLY A 221 -12.90 5.72 -5.62
C GLY A 221 -14.14 5.70 -6.51
N VAL A 222 -14.50 6.87 -7.02
CA VAL A 222 -15.70 7.04 -7.85
C VAL A 222 -15.35 6.95 -9.33
N TRP A 223 -16.17 6.25 -10.12
CA TRP A 223 -16.25 6.40 -11.58
C TRP A 223 -17.71 6.17 -12.03
N ASP A 224 -18.03 6.52 -13.26
CA ASP A 224 -19.40 6.51 -13.80
C ASP A 224 -19.80 5.19 -14.47
N GLY A 225 -18.92 4.19 -14.47
CA GLY A 225 -19.17 2.89 -15.10
C GLY A 225 -19.12 2.92 -16.63
N LYS A 226 -18.71 4.04 -17.25
CA LYS A 226 -18.66 4.19 -18.71
C LYS A 226 -17.20 4.28 -19.16
N PRO A 227 -16.69 3.25 -19.86
CA PRO A 227 -15.37 3.33 -20.47
C PRO A 227 -15.33 4.50 -21.46
N GLN A 228 -14.29 5.32 -21.37
CA GLN A 228 -14.02 6.35 -22.37
C GLN A 228 -13.33 5.69 -23.56
N VAL A 229 -13.87 5.88 -24.77
CA VAL A 229 -13.20 5.46 -26.00
C VAL A 229 -12.17 6.53 -26.31
N ILE A 230 -10.89 6.19 -26.19
CA ILE A 230 -9.79 7.05 -26.62
C ILE A 230 -9.74 6.92 -28.15
N ALA A 231 -10.14 7.97 -28.85
CA ALA A 231 -10.00 8.09 -30.30
C ALA A 231 -8.56 8.42 -30.70
#